data_AF-W2CK63-F1
#
_entry.id   AF-W2CK63-F1
#
_cell.length_a   1.000
_cell.length_b   1.000
_cell.length_c   1.000
_cell.angle_alpha   90.00
_cell.angle_beta   90.00
_cell.angle_gamma   90.00
#
_symmetry.space_group_name_H-M   'P 1'
#
loop_
_entity.id
_entity.type
_entity.pdbx_description
1 polymer ?
#
loop_
_entity_poly.entity_id
_entity_poly.type
_entity_poly.pdbx_seq_one_letter_code
_entity_poly.pdbx_strand_id
1 'polypeptide(L)' 'MSGKIVLDTNCLLMAISSRSRYYPVWQSFLQGEYTLCVTTDILEEYEEVLARNINQCVA' A
#
# COMPACT_ATOMS: atom_id res chain seq x y z
N MET A 1 -12.04 11.33 16.17
CA MET A 1 -11.28 10.06 16.08
C MET A 1 -11.11 9.77 14.60
N SER A 2 -9.87 9.62 14.12
CA SER A 2 -9.63 9.18 12.73
C SER A 2 -10.17 7.76 12.53
N GLY A 3 -10.77 7.49 11.37
CA GLY A 3 -11.33 6.18 11.06
C GLY A 3 -10.25 5.09 11.02
N LYS A 4 -10.60 3.84 11.33
CA LYS A 4 -9.71 2.68 11.13
C LYS A 4 -10.11 2.00 9.83
N ILE A 5 -9.13 1.78 8.96
CA ILE A 5 -9.35 1.19 7.65
C ILE A 5 -8.35 0.05 7.47
N VAL A 6 -8.80 -1.07 6.93
CA VAL A 6 -7.94 -2.15 6.44
C VAL A 6 -7.92 -2.03 4.92
N LEU A 7 -6.73 -1.99 4.34
CA LEU A 7 -6.57 -2.08 2.89
C LEU A 7 -6.11 -3.48 2.53
N ASP A 8 -6.70 -4.03 1.47
CA ASP A 8 -6.16 -5.21 0.79
C ASP A 8 -4.77 -4.91 0.22
N THR A 9 -3.93 -5.93 0.10
CA THR A 9 -2.57 -5.83 -0.43
C THR A 9 -2.55 -5.18 -1.82
N ASN A 10 -3.50 -5.52 -2.70
CA ASN A 10 -3.58 -4.92 -4.05
C ASN A 10 -3.93 -3.43 -3.99
N CYS A 11 -4.84 -3.06 -3.11
CA CYS A 11 -5.22 -1.66 -2.91
C CYS A 11 -4.05 -0.84 -2.36
N LEU A 12 -3.28 -1.39 -1.42
CA LEU A 12 -2.08 -0.76 -0.88
C LEU A 12 -1.01 -0.56 -1.97
N LEU A 13 -0.72 -1.60 -2.75
CA LEU A 13 0.23 -1.55 -3.87
C LEU A 13 -0.14 -0.48 -4.91
N MET A 14 -1.40 -0.44 -5.30
CA MET A 14 -1.89 0.56 -6.25
C MET A 14 -1.82 1.97 -5.68
N ALA A 15 -2.07 2.17 -4.38
CA ALA A 15 -2.12 3.48 -3.77
C ALA A 15 -0.74 4.09 -3.49
N ILE A 16 0.30 3.29 -3.25
CA ILE A 16 1.63 3.80 -2.87
C ILE A 16 2.34 4.54 -4.03
N SER A 17 2.09 4.15 -5.28
CA SER A 17 2.73 4.80 -6.43
C SER A 17 2.19 6.21 -6.67
N SER A 18 3.08 7.21 -6.68
CA SER A 18 2.73 8.62 -6.97
C SER A 18 2.17 8.85 -8.38
N ARG A 19 2.36 7.90 -9.29
CA ARG A 19 1.79 7.92 -10.64
C ARG A 19 0.40 7.29 -10.72
N SER A 20 -0.05 6.64 -9.64
CA SER A 20 -1.34 5.97 -9.60
C SER A 20 -2.48 6.96 -9.44
N ARG A 21 -3.61 6.69 -10.10
CA ARG A 21 -4.87 7.40 -9.84
C ARG A 21 -5.38 7.23 -8.40
N TYR A 22 -4.89 6.21 -7.69
CA TYR A 22 -5.27 5.89 -6.32
C TYR A 22 -4.33 6.50 -5.27
N TYR A 23 -3.30 7.25 -5.70
CA TYR A 23 -2.37 7.93 -4.80
C TYR A 23 -3.03 8.79 -3.71
N PRO A 24 -4.20 9.44 -3.93
CA PRO A 24 -4.88 10.16 -2.85
C PRO A 24 -5.17 9.31 -1.61
N VAL A 25 -5.43 8.00 -1.76
CA VAL A 25 -5.63 7.09 -0.62
C VAL A 25 -4.39 7.04 0.27
N TRP A 26 -3.21 6.96 -0.35
CA TRP A 26 -1.93 6.97 0.36
C TRP A 26 -1.63 8.35 0.97
N GLN A 27 -1.95 9.44 0.27
CA GLN A 27 -1.77 10.80 0.80
C GLN A 27 -2.63 11.06 2.05
N SER A 28 -3.90 10.66 2.04
CA SER A 28 -4.78 10.77 3.21
C SER A 28 -4.25 9.97 4.41
N PHE A 29 -3.63 8.81 4.18
CA PHE A 29 -2.94 8.06 5.24
C PHE A 29 -1.75 8.86 5.80
N LEU A 30 -0.87 9.37 4.94
CA LEU A 30 0.29 10.17 5.35
C LEU A 30 -0.11 11.47 6.09
N GLN A 31 -1.28 12.02 5.78
CA GLN A 31 -1.85 13.20 6.44
C GLN A 31 -2.56 12.87 7.77
N GLY A 32 -2.67 11.59 8.14
CA GLY A 32 -3.30 11.16 9.39
C GLY A 32 -4.83 11.18 9.39
N GLU A 33 -5.47 11.25 8.21
CA GLU A 33 -6.93 11.29 8.10
C GLU A 33 -7.58 9.97 8.57
N TYR A 34 -6.85 8.86 8.49
CA TYR A 34 -7.24 7.55 9.00
C TYR A 34 -6.03 6.75 9.50
N THR A 35 -6.30 5.74 10.33
CA THR A 35 -5.31 4.74 10.73
C THR A 35 -5.41 3.54 9.81
N LEU A 36 -4.33 3.24 9.08
CA LEU A 36 -4.20 2.03 8.30
C LEU A 36 -3.89 0.86 9.25
N CYS A 37 -4.76 -0.14 9.27
CA CYS A 37 -4.57 -1.39 9.99
C CYS A 37 -4.08 -2.47 9.03
N VAL A 38 -3.01 -3.17 9.40
CA VAL A 38 -2.41 -4.25 8.63
C VAL A 38 -2.15 -5.46 9.52
N THR A 39 -2.16 -6.64 8.94
CA THR A 39 -1.63 -7.87 9.56
C THR A 39 -0.22 -8.14 9.04
N THR A 40 0.51 -9.03 9.72
CA THR A 40 1.81 -9.50 9.22
C THR A 40 1.66 -10.13 7.83
N ASP A 41 0.65 -10.97 7.61
CA ASP A 41 0.40 -11.63 6.32
C ASP A 41 0.24 -10.63 5.16
N ILE A 42 -0.44 -9.49 5.38
CA ILE A 42 -0.59 -8.42 4.37
C ILE A 42 0.78 -7.80 4.02
N LEU A 43 1.66 -7.64 5.02
CA LEU A 43 3.01 -7.08 4.80
C LEU A 43 3.93 -8.08 4.08
N GLU A 44 3.84 -9.36 4.41
CA GLU A 44 4.60 -10.43 3.74
C GLU A 44 4.19 -10.55 2.27
N GLU A 45 2.88 -10.55 1.98
CA GLU A 45 2.38 -10.56 0.59
C GLU A 45 2.86 -9.33 -0.20
N TYR A 46 2.86 -8.16 0.43
CA TYR A 46 3.39 -6.93 -0.17
C TYR A 46 4.87 -7.03 -0.52
N GLU A 47 5.69 -7.54 0.40
CA GLU A 47 7.13 -7.76 0.19
C GLU A 47 7.36 -8.69 -1.01
N GLU A 48 6.63 -9.80 -1.10
CA GLU A 48 6.72 -10.72 -2.22
C GLU A 48 6.37 -10.06 -3.55
N VAL A 49 5.28 -9.28 -3.60
CA VAL A 49 4.85 -8.60 -4.84
C VAL A 49 5.89 -7.57 -5.27
N LEU A 50 6.45 -6.78 -4.34
CA LEU A 50 7.51 -5.83 -4.66
C LEU A 50 8.76 -6.53 -5.19
N ALA A 51 9.22 -7.60 -4.54
CA ALA A 51 10.40 -8.34 -4.94
C ALA A 51 10.27 -8.89 -6.37
N ARG A 52 9.09 -9.42 -6.73
CA ARG A 52 8.79 -9.90 -8.08
C ARG A 52 8.88 -8.77 -9.12
N ASN A 53 8.33 -7.60 -8.83
CA ASN A 53 8.32 -6.47 -9.77
C ASN A 53 9.70 -5.79 -9.91
N ILE A 54 10.49 -5.71 -8.84
CA ILE A 54 11.84 -5.14 -8.88
C ILE A 54 12.79 -6.07 -9.63
N ASN A 55 12.71 -7.38 -9.41
CA ASN A 55 13.54 -8.36 -10.13
C ASN A 55 13.30 -8.34 -11.64
N GLN A 56 12.08 -8.03 -12.10
CA GLN A 56 11.80 -7.87 -13.52
C GLN A 56 12.44 -6.62 -14.15
N CYS A 57 12.71 -5.57 -13.38
CA CYS A 57 13.33 -4.35 -13.89
C CYS A 57 14.86 -4.39 -13.97
N VAL A 58 15.51 -5.41 -13.37
CA VAL A 58 16.98 -5.51 -13.27
C VAL A 58 17.54 -6.68 -14.09
N ALA A 59 16.70 -7.47 -14.77
CA ALA A 59 17.09 -8.58 -15.64
C ALA A 59 17.20 -8.18 -17.12
#